data_AF-A0A1J0TZE6-F1
#
_entry.id   AF-A0A1J0TZE6-F1
#
_cell.length_a   1.000
_cell.length_b   1.000
_cell.length_c   1.000
_cell.angle_alpha   90.00
_cell.angle_beta   90.00
_cell.angle_gamma   90.00
#
_symmetry.space_group_name_H-M   'P 1'
#
loop_
_entity.id
_entity.type
_entity.pdbx_description
1 polymer ?
#
loop_
_entity_poly.entity_id
_entity_poly.type
_entity_poly.pdbx_seq_one_letter_code
_entity_poly.pdbx_strand_id
1 'polypeptide(L)'
;MLWLMSKPIEPAEIINQLFPNLWIFIAHVIATVILLILLSKWVYNPFRKAMRSRRNKIRELIQDAADKQAKATIDQKEASKLLTTAKVEANGILADARTEAESKRHQVLETAKAEVVRLNEQAHKEIQKEKEQYKDDIRKSIINIAFNAAEQLLEKEITKEKNEKLVEDFIKDLD
;
A
#
# COMPACT_ATOMS: atom_id res chain seq x y z
N MET A 1 34.00 112.68 -45.07
CA MET A 1 33.57 113.09 -46.43
C MET A 1 34.33 112.18 -47.38
N LEU A 2 33.81 111.14 -48.03
CA LEU A 2 32.51 110.76 -48.60
C LEU A 2 32.27 109.26 -48.26
N TRP A 3 31.18 108.85 -47.63
CA TRP A 3 29.89 108.42 -48.21
C TRP A 3 29.96 107.40 -49.37
N LEU A 4 29.50 106.18 -49.05
CA LEU A 4 28.77 105.18 -49.85
C LEU A 4 29.08 105.04 -51.35
N MET A 5 29.72 103.92 -51.67
CA MET A 5 29.09 102.95 -52.56
C MET A 5 29.12 101.58 -51.87
N SER A 6 28.23 101.40 -50.89
CA SER A 6 27.70 100.05 -50.67
C SER A 6 27.02 99.69 -51.98
N LYS A 7 27.63 98.79 -52.75
CA LYS A 7 26.95 98.17 -53.88
C LYS A 7 25.58 97.73 -53.36
N PRO A 8 24.48 98.08 -54.05
CA PRO A 8 23.18 97.60 -53.63
C PRO A 8 23.31 96.09 -53.58
N ILE A 9 23.07 95.52 -52.40
CA ILE A 9 23.09 94.08 -52.27
C ILE A 9 21.85 93.63 -53.03
N GLU A 10 22.05 93.21 -54.28
CA GLU A 10 21.02 92.65 -55.10
C GLU A 10 20.44 91.45 -54.34
N PRO A 11 19.12 91.40 -54.06
CA PRO A 11 18.54 90.29 -53.30
C PRO A 11 18.77 88.94 -53.99
N ALA A 12 19.02 88.95 -55.30
CA ALA A 12 19.39 87.78 -56.09
C ALA A 12 20.80 87.24 -55.78
N GLU A 13 21.76 88.09 -55.39
CA GLU A 13 23.15 87.71 -55.14
C GLU A 13 23.32 87.04 -53.75
N ILE A 14 22.57 87.51 -52.74
CA ILE A 14 22.48 86.83 -51.43
C ILE A 14 21.84 85.44 -51.57
N ILE A 15 20.76 85.31 -52.36
CA ILE A 15 20.05 84.04 -52.54
C ILE A 15 20.97 83.00 -53.21
N ASN A 16 21.75 83.42 -54.22
CA ASN A 16 22.74 82.55 -54.86
C ASN A 16 23.98 82.30 -54.00
N GLN A 17 24.33 83.16 -53.03
CA GLN A 17 25.45 82.92 -52.12
C GLN A 17 25.07 82.06 -50.90
N LEU A 18 23.81 82.11 -50.45
CA LEU A 18 23.27 81.22 -49.41
C LEU A 18 22.89 79.84 -49.97
N PHE A 19 22.39 79.76 -51.21
CA PHE A 19 22.02 78.50 -51.86
C PHE A 19 22.57 78.41 -53.30
N PRO A 20 23.91 78.36 -53.47
CA PRO A 20 24.55 78.36 -54.79
C PRO A 20 24.14 77.20 -55.69
N ASN A 21 23.55 76.13 -55.14
CA ASN A 21 23.06 74.98 -55.88
C ASN A 21 21.69 74.48 -55.36
N LEU A 22 20.64 75.30 -55.54
CA LEU A 22 19.23 74.91 -55.29
C LEU A 22 18.86 73.55 -55.90
N TRP A 23 19.41 73.22 -57.08
CA TRP A 23 19.21 71.94 -57.74
C TRP A 23 19.74 70.74 -56.93
N ILE A 24 20.96 70.84 -56.39
CA ILE A 24 21.55 69.81 -55.52
C ILE A 24 20.73 69.65 -54.24
N PHE A 25 20.27 70.76 -53.66
CA PHE A 25 19.47 70.73 -52.45
C PHE A 25 18.14 69.98 -52.68
N ILE A 26 17.43 70.29 -53.77
CA ILE A 26 16.19 69.59 -54.15
C ILE A 26 16.47 68.10 -54.39
N ALA A 27 17.55 67.76 -55.11
CA ALA A 27 17.94 66.37 -55.32
C ALA A 27 18.24 65.63 -54.00
N HIS A 28 18.88 66.30 -53.04
CA HIS A 28 19.18 65.75 -51.72
C HIS A 28 17.92 65.53 -50.88
N VAL A 29 16.96 66.47 -50.94
CA VAL A 29 15.65 66.33 -50.27
C VAL A 29 14.88 65.16 -50.88
N ILE A 30 14.83 65.04 -52.21
CA ILE A 30 14.15 63.92 -52.89
C ILE A 30 14.83 62.59 -52.51
N ALA A 31 16.16 62.51 -52.52
CA ALA A 31 16.89 61.31 -52.11
C ALA A 31 16.62 60.94 -50.64
N THR A 32 16.56 61.93 -49.74
CA THR A 32 16.21 61.74 -48.32
C THR A 32 14.78 61.22 -48.16
N VAL A 33 13.83 61.77 -48.90
CA VAL A 33 12.43 61.31 -48.88
C VAL A 33 12.30 59.89 -49.40
N ILE A 34 12.96 59.56 -50.52
CA ILE A 34 12.98 58.19 -51.08
C ILE A 34 13.60 57.22 -50.06
N LEU A 35 14.73 57.59 -49.44
CA LEU A 35 15.38 56.79 -48.40
C LEU A 35 14.45 56.57 -47.20
N LEU A 36 13.78 57.61 -46.71
CA LEU A 36 12.82 57.51 -45.60
C LEU A 36 11.64 56.60 -45.93
N ILE A 37 11.13 56.63 -47.17
CA ILE A 37 10.07 55.73 -47.62
C ILE A 37 10.56 54.28 -47.64
N LEU A 38 11.75 54.02 -48.17
CA LEU A 38 12.36 52.68 -48.16
C LEU A 38 12.58 52.18 -46.72
N LEU A 39 13.19 52.99 -45.86
CA LEU A 39 13.46 52.64 -44.46
C LEU A 39 12.18 52.40 -43.68
N SER A 40 11.18 53.27 -43.85
CA SER A 40 9.89 53.13 -43.20
C SER A 40 9.22 51.81 -43.62
N LYS A 41 9.23 51.46 -44.91
CA LYS A 41 8.62 50.21 -45.37
C LYS A 41 9.39 48.97 -44.91
N TRP A 42 10.72 49.01 -44.93
CA TRP A 42 11.57 47.85 -44.64
C TRP A 42 11.84 47.62 -43.15
N VAL A 43 11.99 48.67 -42.33
CA VAL A 43 12.35 48.55 -40.91
C VAL A 43 11.12 48.48 -40.01
N TYR A 44 10.05 49.22 -40.34
CA TYR A 44 8.87 49.34 -39.47
C TYR A 44 8.11 48.02 -39.30
N ASN A 45 8.00 47.23 -40.36
CA ASN A 45 7.31 45.94 -40.33
C ASN A 45 8.06 44.88 -39.51
N PRO A 46 9.35 44.58 -39.72
CA PRO A 46 10.08 43.63 -38.89
C PRO A 46 10.21 44.10 -37.45
N PHE A 47 10.40 45.40 -37.19
CA PHE A 47 10.46 45.94 -35.83
C PHE A 47 9.15 45.72 -35.06
N ARG A 48 8.00 46.06 -35.66
CA ARG A 48 6.70 45.81 -35.03
C ARG A 48 6.39 44.32 -34.88
N LYS A 49 6.85 43.47 -35.80
CA LYS A 49 6.70 42.02 -35.71
C LYS A 49 7.52 41.46 -34.55
N ALA A 50 8.77 41.89 -34.39
CA ALA A 50 9.63 41.48 -33.27
C ALA A 50 9.04 41.90 -31.91
N MET A 51 8.55 43.13 -31.80
CA MET A 51 7.89 43.61 -30.57
C MET A 51 6.60 42.86 -30.25
N ARG A 52 5.76 42.58 -31.26
CA ARG A 52 4.55 41.75 -31.07
C ARG A 52 4.89 40.32 -30.68
N SER A 53 5.88 39.70 -31.33
CA SER A 53 6.33 38.35 -30.99
C SER A 53 6.84 38.28 -29.55
N ARG A 54 7.68 39.24 -29.13
CA ARG A 54 8.15 39.32 -27.74
C ARG A 54 7.01 39.49 -26.74
N ARG A 55 6.05 40.38 -27.03
CA ARG A 55 4.87 40.59 -26.17
C ARG A 55 4.00 39.33 -26.08
N ASN A 56 3.77 38.65 -27.19
CA ASN A 56 3.00 37.41 -27.23
C ASN A 56 3.70 36.30 -26.45
N LYS A 57 5.02 36.13 -26.63
CA LYS A 57 5.80 35.14 -25.90
C LYS A 57 5.78 35.38 -24.40
N ILE A 58 5.90 36.64 -23.95
CA ILE A 58 5.78 36.98 -22.53
C ILE A 58 4.38 36.64 -22.01
N ARG A 59 3.33 36.98 -22.78
CA ARG A 59 1.95 36.68 -22.40
C ARG A 59 1.72 35.17 -22.27
N GLU A 60 2.19 34.40 -23.25
CA GLU A 60 2.10 32.95 -23.27
C GLU A 60 2.84 32.32 -22.08
N LEU A 61 4.06 32.78 -21.78
CA LEU A 61 4.82 32.30 -20.62
C LEU A 61 4.11 32.60 -19.29
N ILE A 62 3.52 33.79 -19.15
CA ILE A 62 2.76 34.15 -17.94
C ILE A 62 1.51 33.29 -17.82
N GLN A 63 0.80 33.07 -18.93
CA GLN A 63 -0.40 32.24 -18.93
C GLN A 63 -0.06 30.77 -18.62
N ASP A 64 0.97 30.21 -19.26
CA ASP A 64 1.43 28.84 -19.00
C ASP A 64 1.89 28.68 -17.54
N ALA A 65 2.60 29.67 -16.99
CA ALA A 65 2.99 29.66 -15.58
C ALA A 65 1.78 29.70 -14.64
N ALA A 66 0.77 30.53 -14.95
CA ALA A 66 -0.46 30.60 -14.17
C ALA A 66 -1.25 29.29 -14.23
N ASP A 67 -1.39 28.70 -15.42
CA ASP A 67 -2.09 27.42 -15.62
C ASP A 67 -1.38 26.26 -14.91
N LYS A 68 -0.04 26.23 -14.97
CA LYS A 68 0.77 25.24 -14.23
C LYS A 68 0.64 25.40 -12.73
N GLN A 69 0.66 26.64 -12.22
CA GLN A 69 0.46 26.91 -10.80
C GLN A 69 -0.93 26.50 -10.33
N ALA A 70 -1.96 26.78 -11.13
CA ALA A 70 -3.34 26.38 -10.83
C ALA A 70 -3.46 24.85 -10.79
N LYS A 71 -2.93 24.15 -11.80
CA LYS A 71 -2.90 22.67 -11.83
C LYS A 71 -2.14 22.09 -10.65
N ALA A 72 -0.93 22.56 -10.37
CA ALA A 72 -0.14 22.11 -9.22
C ALA A 72 -0.88 22.28 -7.89
N THR A 73 -1.63 23.38 -7.73
CA THR A 73 -2.44 23.62 -6.53
C THR A 73 -3.61 22.63 -6.43
N ILE A 74 -4.27 22.32 -7.54
CA ILE A 74 -5.34 21.31 -7.61
C ILE A 74 -4.77 19.92 -7.28
N ASP A 75 -3.70 19.52 -7.96
CA ASP A 75 -3.03 18.23 -7.77
C ASP A 75 -2.56 18.06 -6.31
N GLN A 76 -1.99 19.11 -5.72
CA GLN A 76 -1.57 19.09 -4.31
C GLN A 76 -2.76 18.91 -3.37
N LYS A 77 -3.89 19.57 -3.64
CA LYS A 77 -5.12 19.43 -2.85
C LYS A 77 -5.70 18.03 -2.97
N GLU A 78 -5.73 17.46 -4.17
CA GLU A 78 -6.18 16.09 -4.41
C GLU A 78 -5.26 15.06 -3.75
N ALA A 79 -3.94 15.22 -3.88
CA ALA A 79 -2.97 14.35 -3.21
C ALA A 79 -3.11 14.40 -1.69
N SER A 80 -3.29 15.59 -1.11
CA SER A 80 -3.52 15.74 0.33
C SER A 80 -4.81 15.07 0.80
N LYS A 81 -5.89 15.22 0.00
CA LYS A 81 -7.16 14.53 0.25
C LYS A 81 -6.99 13.01 0.18
N LEU A 82 -6.33 12.50 -0.86
CA LEU A 82 -6.06 11.07 -1.03
C LEU A 82 -5.25 10.50 0.13
N LEU A 83 -4.20 11.20 0.57
CA LEU A 83 -3.39 10.80 1.72
C LEU A 83 -4.21 10.76 3.01
N THR A 84 -5.12 11.71 3.19
CA THR A 84 -6.01 11.74 4.36
C THR A 84 -6.99 10.57 4.33
N THR A 85 -7.64 10.32 3.19
CA THR A 85 -8.54 9.17 3.00
C THR A 85 -7.80 7.86 3.22
N ALA A 86 -6.62 7.67 2.62
CA ALA A 86 -5.81 6.47 2.79
C ALA A 86 -5.41 6.23 4.25
N LYS A 87 -5.10 7.29 5.02
CA LYS A 87 -4.84 7.18 6.46
C LYS A 87 -6.07 6.74 7.25
N VAL A 88 -7.25 7.27 6.91
CA VAL A 88 -8.52 6.88 7.56
C VAL A 88 -8.84 5.42 7.25
N GLU A 89 -8.73 5.01 5.99
CA GLU A 89 -8.93 3.61 5.57
C GLU A 89 -7.93 2.66 6.25
N ALA A 90 -6.65 3.01 6.28
CA ALA A 90 -5.63 2.19 6.95
C ALA A 90 -5.90 2.03 8.44
N ASN A 91 -6.33 3.10 9.12
CA ASN A 91 -6.73 3.04 10.53
C ASN A 91 -8.00 2.19 10.72
N GLY A 92 -8.95 2.25 9.78
CA GLY A 92 -10.14 1.39 9.77
C GLY A 92 -9.77 -0.08 9.64
N ILE A 93 -8.94 -0.43 8.66
CA ILE A 93 -8.44 -1.80 8.45
C ILE A 93 -7.72 -2.31 9.71
N LEU A 94 -6.89 -1.47 10.35
CA LEU A 94 -6.20 -1.87 11.58
C LEU A 94 -7.17 -2.09 12.75
N ALA A 95 -8.22 -1.27 12.88
CA ALA A 95 -9.24 -1.42 13.92
C ALA A 95 -10.08 -2.70 13.70
N ASP A 96 -10.47 -2.96 12.45
CA ASP A 96 -11.22 -4.17 12.07
C ASP A 96 -10.37 -5.41 12.30
N ALA A 97 -9.10 -5.41 11.86
CA ALA A 97 -8.18 -6.52 12.07
C ALA A 97 -7.95 -6.82 13.55
N ARG A 98 -7.85 -5.78 14.41
CA ARG A 98 -7.75 -5.96 15.87
C ARG A 98 -9.02 -6.59 16.46
N THR A 99 -10.18 -6.13 16.01
CA THR A 99 -11.48 -6.64 16.46
C THR A 99 -11.66 -8.10 16.04
N GLU A 100 -11.34 -8.43 14.79
CA GLU A 100 -11.37 -9.81 14.29
C GLU A 100 -10.37 -10.69 15.03
N ALA A 101 -9.15 -10.20 15.28
CA ALA A 101 -8.13 -10.94 16.02
C ALA A 101 -8.58 -11.26 17.45
N GLU A 102 -9.17 -10.30 18.18
CA GLU A 102 -9.72 -10.55 19.51
C GLU A 102 -10.89 -11.54 19.46
N SER A 103 -11.82 -11.37 18.53
CA SER A 103 -12.94 -12.30 18.34
C SER A 103 -12.45 -13.74 18.09
N LYS A 104 -11.46 -13.88 17.19
CA LYS A 104 -10.87 -15.17 16.86
C LYS A 104 -10.08 -15.76 18.03
N ARG A 105 -9.36 -14.93 18.80
CA ARG A 105 -8.68 -15.34 20.03
C ARG A 105 -9.68 -15.89 21.04
N HIS A 106 -10.80 -15.20 21.26
CA HIS A 106 -11.87 -15.68 22.12
C HIS A 106 -12.46 -16.99 21.62
N GLN A 107 -12.76 -17.11 20.32
CA GLN A 107 -13.30 -18.34 19.75
C GLN A 107 -12.34 -19.52 19.90
N VAL A 108 -11.04 -19.32 19.65
CA VAL A 108 -10.01 -20.35 19.82
C VAL A 108 -9.91 -20.77 21.29
N LEU A 109 -9.94 -19.82 22.23
CA LEU A 109 -9.89 -20.13 23.66
C LEU A 109 -11.12 -20.93 24.11
N GLU A 110 -12.32 -20.56 23.68
CA GLU A 110 -13.53 -21.29 24.02
C GLU A 110 -13.55 -22.69 23.41
N THR A 111 -13.12 -22.83 22.15
CA THR A 111 -12.98 -24.14 21.48
C THR A 111 -11.96 -25.02 22.22
N ALA A 112 -10.80 -24.45 22.61
CA ALA A 112 -9.78 -25.18 23.33
C ALA A 112 -10.26 -25.63 24.72
N LYS A 113 -11.00 -24.79 25.45
CA LYS A 113 -11.61 -25.18 26.73
C LYS A 113 -12.62 -26.31 26.54
N ALA A 114 -13.50 -26.20 25.54
CA ALA A 114 -14.48 -27.24 25.24
C ALA A 114 -13.79 -28.58 24.89
N GLU A 115 -12.72 -28.53 24.12
CA GLU A 115 -11.94 -29.72 23.74
C GLU A 115 -11.22 -30.34 24.95
N VAL A 116 -10.65 -29.53 25.84
CA VAL A 116 -10.04 -30.01 27.09
C VAL A 116 -11.07 -30.73 27.96
N VAL A 117 -12.28 -30.16 28.10
CA VAL A 117 -13.36 -30.81 28.86
C VAL A 117 -13.76 -32.14 28.21
N ARG A 118 -13.91 -32.17 26.88
CA ARG A 118 -14.24 -33.38 26.12
C ARG A 118 -13.18 -34.47 26.29
N LEU A 119 -11.89 -34.09 26.20
CA LEU A 119 -10.77 -35.02 26.38
C LEU A 119 -10.70 -35.57 27.81
N ASN A 120 -10.92 -34.73 28.83
CA ASN A 120 -10.98 -35.19 30.21
C ASN A 120 -12.14 -36.17 30.45
N GLU A 121 -13.32 -35.87 29.92
CA GLU A 121 -14.47 -36.78 30.04
C GLU A 121 -14.20 -38.12 29.33
N GLN A 122 -13.58 -38.08 28.15
CA GLN A 122 -13.19 -39.28 27.41
C GLN A 122 -12.14 -40.10 28.18
N ALA A 123 -11.09 -39.45 28.71
CA ALA A 123 -10.08 -40.10 29.51
C ALA A 123 -10.67 -40.73 30.78
N HIS A 124 -11.60 -40.06 31.46
CA HIS A 124 -12.31 -40.64 32.60
C HIS A 124 -13.13 -41.87 32.20
N LYS A 125 -13.83 -41.84 31.07
CA LYS A 125 -14.57 -43.01 30.56
C LYS A 125 -13.65 -44.18 30.23
N GLU A 126 -12.51 -43.91 29.58
CA GLU A 126 -11.50 -44.92 29.27
C GLU A 126 -10.91 -45.54 30.55
N ILE A 127 -10.56 -44.73 31.55
CA ILE A 127 -10.06 -45.22 32.85
C ILE A 127 -11.10 -46.11 33.54
N GLN A 128 -12.39 -45.74 33.53
CA GLN A 128 -13.43 -46.57 34.15
C GLN A 128 -13.57 -47.91 33.44
N LYS A 129 -13.57 -47.90 32.10
CA LYS A 129 -13.62 -49.12 31.29
C LYS A 129 -12.41 -50.03 31.54
N GLU A 130 -11.21 -49.45 31.59
CA GLU A 130 -9.98 -50.20 31.85
C GLU A 130 -10.01 -50.80 33.27
N LYS A 131 -10.49 -50.05 34.26
CA LYS A 131 -10.65 -50.52 35.64
C LYS A 131 -11.63 -51.69 35.76
N GLU A 132 -12.73 -51.67 34.99
CA GLU A 132 -13.66 -52.80 34.90
C GLU A 132 -13.01 -54.02 34.25
N GLN A 133 -12.26 -53.83 33.16
CA GLN A 133 -11.50 -54.90 32.51
C GLN A 133 -10.47 -55.54 33.46
N TYR A 134 -9.67 -54.72 34.16
CA TYR A 134 -8.71 -55.24 35.15
C TYR A 134 -9.39 -55.99 36.30
N LYS A 135 -10.56 -55.55 36.78
CA LYS A 135 -11.29 -56.29 37.82
C LYS A 135 -11.70 -57.68 37.34
N ASP A 136 -12.16 -57.80 36.10
CA ASP A 136 -12.55 -59.09 35.53
C ASP A 136 -11.33 -59.99 35.29
N ASP A 137 -10.20 -59.44 34.86
CA ASP A 137 -8.96 -60.20 34.69
C ASP A 137 -8.36 -60.66 36.02
N ILE A 138 -8.46 -59.84 37.08
CA ILE A 138 -8.10 -60.24 38.44
C ILE A 138 -9.00 -61.39 38.92
N ARG A 139 -10.32 -61.31 38.70
CA ARG A 139 -11.25 -62.40 39.06
C ARG A 139 -10.90 -63.70 38.37
N LYS A 140 -10.64 -63.68 37.06
CA LYS A 140 -10.19 -64.88 36.31
C LYS A 140 -8.89 -65.44 36.85
N SER A 141 -7.93 -64.58 37.20
CA SER A 141 -6.64 -64.97 37.78
C SER A 141 -6.83 -65.64 39.14
N ILE A 142 -7.69 -65.11 40.01
CA ILE A 142 -8.01 -65.71 41.30
C ILE A 142 -8.67 -67.09 41.11
N ILE A 143 -9.61 -67.23 40.17
CA ILE A 143 -10.25 -68.52 39.86
C ILE A 143 -9.20 -69.54 39.42
N ASN A 144 -8.29 -69.17 38.51
CA ASN A 144 -7.21 -70.06 38.07
C ASN A 144 -6.27 -70.46 39.22
N ILE A 145 -5.90 -69.52 40.11
CA ILE A 145 -5.07 -69.83 41.28
C ILE A 145 -5.80 -70.79 42.23
N ALA A 146 -7.09 -70.57 42.48
CA ALA A 146 -7.89 -71.44 43.32
C ALA A 146 -8.02 -72.86 42.73
N PHE A 147 -8.23 -72.97 41.41
CA PHE A 147 -8.23 -74.26 40.71
C PHE A 147 -6.88 -74.97 40.82
N ASN A 148 -5.77 -74.29 40.53
CA ASN A 148 -4.42 -74.87 40.66
C ASN A 148 -4.12 -75.31 42.10
N ALA A 149 -4.58 -74.56 43.11
CA ALA A 149 -4.41 -74.93 44.51
C ALA A 149 -5.27 -76.14 44.91
N ALA A 150 -6.50 -76.22 44.38
CA ALA A 150 -7.36 -77.38 44.58
C ALA A 150 -6.81 -78.64 43.90
N GLU A 151 -6.27 -78.53 42.68
CA GLU A 151 -5.57 -79.62 41.98
C GLU A 151 -4.37 -80.11 42.79
N GLN A 152 -3.49 -79.21 43.26
CA GLN A 152 -2.34 -79.59 44.08
C GLN A 152 -2.74 -80.23 45.41
N LEU A 153 -3.83 -79.78 46.05
CA LEU A 153 -4.32 -80.37 47.28
C LEU A 153 -4.89 -81.78 47.04
N LEU A 154 -5.69 -81.96 45.99
CA LEU A 154 -6.21 -83.26 45.56
C LEU A 154 -5.07 -84.22 45.22
N GLU A 155 -4.06 -83.77 44.49
CA GLU A 155 -2.88 -84.57 44.15
C GLU A 155 -2.10 -84.99 45.41
N LYS A 156 -2.04 -84.13 46.44
CA LYS A 156 -1.38 -84.45 47.72
C LYS A 156 -2.19 -85.37 48.64
N GLU A 157 -3.52 -85.29 48.57
CA GLU A 157 -4.46 -86.09 49.37
C GLU A 157 -4.73 -87.48 48.75
N ILE A 158 -4.51 -87.65 47.44
CA ILE A 158 -4.55 -88.94 46.75
C ILE A 158 -3.23 -89.67 46.96
N THR A 159 -3.06 -90.26 48.14
CA THR A 159 -2.09 -91.35 48.38
C THR A 159 -2.77 -92.71 48.23
N LYS A 160 -2.02 -93.70 47.74
CA LYS A 160 -2.49 -95.08 47.51
C LYS A 160 -3.21 -95.67 48.74
N GLU A 161 -2.76 -95.30 49.95
CA GLU A 161 -3.32 -95.70 51.24
C GLU A 161 -4.70 -95.08 51.56
N LYS A 162 -5.03 -93.88 51.03
CA LYS A 162 -6.36 -93.27 51.21
C LYS A 162 -7.39 -93.80 50.21
N ASN A 163 -6.96 -94.16 48.99
CA ASN A 163 -7.84 -94.80 48.00
C ASN A 163 -8.29 -96.20 48.43
N GLU A 164 -7.41 -97.00 49.04
CA GLU A 164 -7.83 -98.30 49.60
C GLU A 164 -8.85 -98.13 50.72
N LYS A 165 -8.67 -97.12 51.59
CA LYS A 165 -9.59 -96.83 52.69
C LYS A 165 -10.95 -96.29 52.24
N LEU A 166 -10.97 -95.41 51.22
CA LEU A 166 -12.21 -94.91 50.61
C LEU A 166 -12.99 -96.01 49.89
N VAL A 167 -12.29 -96.97 49.25
CA VAL A 167 -12.92 -98.13 48.61
C VAL A 167 -13.44 -99.12 49.65
N GLU A 168 -12.69 -99.36 50.73
CA GLU A 168 -13.18 -100.18 51.85
C GLU A 168 -14.41 -99.57 52.53
N ASP A 169 -14.41 -98.25 52.79
CA ASP A 169 -15.55 -97.57 53.41
C ASP A 169 -16.79 -97.56 52.48
N PHE A 170 -16.61 -97.41 51.15
CA PHE A 170 -17.72 -97.51 50.18
C PHE A 170 -18.28 -98.93 50.05
N ILE A 171 -17.43 -99.96 50.13
CA ILE A 171 -17.85 -101.36 50.12
C ILE A 171 -18.59 -101.72 51.42
N LYS A 172 -18.17 -101.14 52.56
CA LYS A 172 -18.83 -101.34 53.86
C LYS A 172 -20.22 -100.71 53.99
N ASP A 173 -20.48 -99.63 53.26
CA ASP A 173 -21.81 -98.97 53.24
C ASP A 173 -22.79 -99.65 52.24
N LEU A 174 -22.29 -100.59 51.43
CA LEU A 174 -23.09 -101.36 50.45
C LEU A 174 -23.41 -102.80 50.89
N ASP A 175 -22.89 -103.25 52.04
CA ASP A 175 -23.27 -104.47 52.78
C ASP A 175 -24.16 -104.12 53.99
#